data_AF-A0A1F4QT49-F1
#
_entry.id   AF-A0A1F4QT49-F1
#
_cell.length_a   1.000
_cell.length_b   1.000
_cell.length_c   1.000
_cell.angle_alpha   90.00
_cell.angle_beta   90.00
_cell.angle_gamma   90.00
#
_symmetry.space_group_name_H-M   'P 1'
#
loop_
_entity.id
_entity.type
_entity.pdbx_description
1 polymer ?
#
loop_
_entity_poly.entity_id
_entity_poly.type
_entity_poly.pdbx_seq_one_letter_code
_entity_poly.pdbx_strand_id
1 'polypeptide(L)'
;MQRPWFPVLGILSLMALILGGCGPRVSQRVDEARAALEAARTAGAPARSPEGFQAAERALKESETLLAAGDSASLLEADYRAAVAAATAHSATTTAKLSTELEKAVASAQAAKQEAERTRAEVDRLHVQLRTVEETARAAQARGERVENQVAEIRKQVAAASAPILPTYLRYVVKRGDTLQRIAARPEIYRDANQWPRLYEANRDMIGRDRTLKVGQVLLVPK
;
A
#
# COMPACT_ATOMS: atom_id res chain seq x y z
N MET A 1 28.16 99.31 -35.38
CA MET A 1 27.62 98.13 -36.08
C MET A 1 28.36 96.89 -35.58
N GLN A 2 27.82 96.20 -34.57
CA GLN A 2 28.35 94.91 -34.12
C GLN A 2 27.33 93.83 -34.49
N ARG A 3 27.71 92.91 -35.37
CA ARG A 3 26.86 91.77 -35.75
C ARG A 3 26.94 90.71 -34.64
N PRO A 4 25.81 90.20 -34.11
CA PRO A 4 25.83 89.24 -33.03
C PRO A 4 26.31 87.88 -33.56
N TRP A 5 27.46 87.42 -33.08
CA TRP A 5 28.10 86.14 -33.45
C TRP A 5 27.48 84.92 -32.72
N PHE A 6 26.63 85.18 -31.72
CA PHE A 6 25.98 84.17 -30.88
C PHE A 6 25.08 83.13 -31.58
N PRO A 7 24.30 83.42 -32.65
CA PRO A 7 23.45 82.41 -33.26
C PRO A 7 24.26 81.36 -34.05
N VAL A 8 25.43 81.73 -34.59
CA VAL A 8 26.27 80.82 -35.38
C VAL A 8 26.96 79.78 -34.49
N LEU A 9 27.41 80.20 -33.29
CA LEU A 9 28.01 79.30 -32.32
C LEU A 9 27.00 78.28 -31.77
N GLY A 10 25.77 78.73 -31.49
CA GLY A 10 24.69 77.86 -31.03
C GLY A 10 24.26 76.81 -32.06
N ILE A 11 24.23 77.18 -33.35
CA ILE A 11 23.92 76.25 -34.44
C ILE A 11 25.05 75.21 -34.63
N LEU A 12 26.32 75.61 -34.52
CA LEU A 12 27.47 74.69 -34.61
C LEU A 12 27.53 73.68 -33.45
N SER A 13 27.21 74.09 -32.22
CA SER A 13 27.12 73.17 -31.07
C SER A 13 25.95 72.19 -31.18
N LEU A 14 24.81 72.63 -31.72
CA LEU A 14 23.66 71.75 -31.95
C LEU A 14 23.94 70.74 -33.07
N MET A 15 24.67 71.14 -34.12
CA MET A 15 25.07 70.25 -35.22
C MET A 15 26.08 69.18 -34.78
N ALA A 16 27.00 69.53 -33.88
CA ALA A 16 27.97 68.59 -33.30
C ALA A 16 27.32 67.50 -32.43
N LEU A 17 26.20 67.79 -31.75
CA LEU A 17 25.45 66.79 -30.98
C LEU A 17 24.69 65.77 -31.85
N ILE A 18 24.33 66.14 -33.08
CA ILE A 18 23.53 65.28 -33.98
C ILE A 18 24.44 64.31 -34.78
N LEU A 19 25.71 64.66 -34.97
CA LEU A 19 26.67 63.88 -35.78
C LEU A 19 27.42 62.78 -34.98
N GLY A 20 27.30 62.72 -33.65
CA GLY A 20 28.01 61.75 -32.79
C GLY A 20 27.36 60.37 -32.60
N GLY A 21 26.28 60.05 -33.34
CA GLY A 21 25.32 59.01 -32.94
C GLY A 21 25.65 57.54 -33.27
N CYS A 22 26.62 57.24 -34.13
CA CYS A 22 26.82 55.85 -34.63
C CYS A 22 27.94 55.06 -33.94
N GLY A 23 29.05 55.70 -33.56
CA GLY A 23 30.19 55.04 -32.90
C GLY A 23 29.92 54.45 -31.49
N PRO A 24 29.16 55.12 -30.60
CA PRO A 24 28.88 54.61 -29.26
C PRO A 24 27.96 53.38 -29.24
N ARG A 25 27.16 53.18 -30.29
CA ARG A 25 26.15 52.11 -30.34
C ARG A 25 26.78 50.76 -30.66
N VAL A 26 27.71 50.70 -31.61
CA VAL A 26 28.35 49.44 -32.01
C VAL A 26 29.26 48.91 -30.91
N SER A 27 30.01 49.78 -30.24
CA SER A 27 30.84 49.39 -29.09
C SER A 27 29.99 48.82 -27.93
N GLN A 28 28.88 49.47 -27.59
CA GLN A 28 27.93 48.95 -26.61
C GLN A 28 27.39 47.56 -27.01
N ARG A 29 27.07 47.34 -28.29
CA ARG A 29 26.58 46.05 -28.80
C ARG A 29 27.63 44.94 -28.69
N VAL A 30 28.90 45.25 -28.95
CA VAL A 30 30.00 44.31 -28.75
C VAL A 30 30.14 43.94 -27.27
N ASP A 31 30.01 44.90 -26.36
CA ASP A 31 30.04 44.63 -24.92
C ASP A 31 28.83 43.79 -24.45
N GLU A 32 27.64 44.04 -24.99
CA GLU A 32 26.46 43.19 -24.78
C GLU A 32 26.70 41.74 -25.25
N ALA A 33 27.34 41.57 -26.42
CA ALA A 33 27.67 40.26 -26.96
C ALA A 33 28.73 39.53 -26.11
N ARG A 34 29.74 40.23 -25.58
CA ARG A 34 30.70 39.68 -24.61
C ARG A 34 29.99 39.20 -23.35
N ALA A 35 29.14 40.04 -22.77
CA ALA A 35 28.37 39.69 -21.58
C ALA A 35 27.48 38.45 -21.81
N ALA A 36 26.84 38.37 -22.99
CA ALA A 36 26.04 37.21 -23.36
C ALA A 36 26.89 35.93 -23.50
N LEU A 37 28.10 36.03 -24.07
CA LEU A 37 29.01 34.89 -24.20
C LEU A 37 29.50 34.40 -22.82
N GLU A 38 29.83 35.31 -21.90
CA GLU A 38 30.16 34.93 -20.51
C GLU A 38 28.97 34.30 -19.79
N ALA A 39 27.75 34.80 -20.00
CA ALA A 39 26.54 34.18 -19.47
C ALA A 39 26.35 32.76 -20.03
N ALA A 40 26.65 32.52 -21.30
CA ALA A 40 26.61 31.19 -21.90
C ALA A 40 27.68 30.27 -21.29
N ARG A 41 28.90 30.77 -21.07
CA ARG A 41 29.99 30.00 -20.46
C ARG A 41 29.64 29.59 -19.03
N THR A 42 29.17 30.52 -18.21
CA THR A 42 28.76 30.27 -16.82
C THR A 42 27.54 29.34 -16.73
N ALA A 43 26.66 29.35 -17.72
CA ALA A 43 25.57 28.37 -17.84
C ALA A 43 26.03 26.97 -18.31
N GLY A 44 27.32 26.78 -18.60
CA GLY A 44 27.87 25.50 -19.04
C GLY A 44 27.61 25.18 -20.52
N ALA A 45 27.34 26.18 -21.35
CA ALA A 45 27.15 26.02 -22.79
C ALA A 45 28.31 25.32 -23.52
N PRO A 46 29.60 25.48 -23.16
CA PRO A 46 30.69 24.77 -23.85
C PRO A 46 30.54 23.24 -23.82
N ALA A 47 29.97 22.68 -22.75
CA ALA A 47 29.76 21.24 -22.64
C ALA A 47 28.40 20.79 -23.23
N ARG A 48 27.38 21.64 -23.15
CA ARG A 48 25.97 21.27 -23.42
C ARG A 48 25.42 21.79 -24.74
N SER A 49 26.00 22.84 -25.28
CA SER A 49 25.67 23.44 -26.58
C SER A 49 26.96 23.92 -27.27
N PRO A 50 27.90 23.01 -27.58
CA PRO A 50 29.21 23.39 -28.11
C PRO A 50 29.11 24.13 -29.44
N GLU A 51 28.23 23.70 -30.34
CA GLU A 51 28.06 24.34 -31.66
C GLU A 51 27.53 25.77 -31.55
N GLY A 52 26.52 26.00 -30.70
CA GLY A 52 25.95 27.32 -30.47
C GLY A 52 26.93 28.27 -29.79
N PHE A 53 27.70 27.75 -28.82
CA PHE A 53 28.75 28.50 -28.14
C PHE A 53 29.89 28.88 -29.09
N GLN A 54 30.39 27.94 -29.90
CA GLN A 54 31.43 28.19 -30.90
C GLN A 54 30.97 29.16 -32.00
N ALA A 55 29.70 29.12 -32.40
CA ALA A 55 29.13 30.09 -33.34
C ALA A 55 29.13 31.50 -32.75
N ALA A 56 28.77 31.65 -31.46
CA ALA A 56 28.82 32.92 -30.75
C ALA A 56 30.25 33.48 -30.63
N GLU A 57 31.23 32.62 -30.29
CA GLU A 57 32.64 33.01 -30.21
C GLU A 57 33.18 33.52 -31.55
N ARG A 58 32.86 32.81 -32.64
CA ARG A 58 33.29 33.21 -33.99
C ARG A 58 32.67 34.56 -34.38
N ALA A 59 31.37 34.73 -34.21
CA ALA A 59 30.68 35.97 -34.56
C ALA A 59 31.17 37.16 -33.72
N LEU A 60 31.46 36.96 -32.43
CA LEU A 60 32.01 38.00 -31.57
C LEU A 60 33.41 38.43 -32.05
N LYS A 61 34.28 37.46 -32.33
CA LYS A 61 35.63 37.74 -32.83
C LYS A 61 35.59 38.51 -34.15
N GLU A 62 34.72 38.11 -35.08
CA GLU A 62 34.52 38.84 -36.34
C GLU A 62 34.05 40.27 -36.09
N SER A 63 33.07 40.47 -35.20
CA SER A 63 32.58 41.81 -34.82
C SER A 63 33.69 42.70 -34.25
N GLU A 64 34.52 42.18 -33.34
CA GLU A 64 35.63 42.92 -32.73
C GLU A 64 36.68 43.32 -33.76
N THR A 65 36.98 42.44 -34.72
CA THR A 65 37.92 42.75 -35.81
C THR A 65 37.40 43.87 -36.72
N LEU A 66 36.10 43.88 -37.02
CA LEU A 66 35.46 44.90 -37.85
C LEU A 66 35.31 46.24 -37.11
N LEU A 67 35.02 46.21 -35.81
CA LEU A 67 34.98 47.41 -34.96
C LEU A 67 36.36 48.08 -34.89
N ALA A 68 37.43 47.28 -34.81
CA ALA A 68 38.81 47.78 -34.78
C ALA A 68 39.25 48.41 -36.11
N ALA A 69 38.67 47.99 -37.25
CA ALA A 69 38.97 48.58 -38.56
C ALA A 69 38.47 50.04 -38.68
N GLY A 70 37.36 50.37 -38.00
CA GLY A 70 36.90 51.75 -37.79
C GLY A 70 36.33 52.48 -39.02
N ASP A 71 36.30 51.85 -40.20
CA ASP A 71 35.66 52.42 -41.39
C ASP A 71 34.13 52.26 -41.37
N SER A 72 33.43 53.16 -42.06
CA SER A 72 31.96 53.20 -42.00
C SER A 72 31.27 51.95 -42.55
N ALA A 73 31.88 51.22 -43.49
CA ALA A 73 31.30 49.99 -44.04
C ALA A 73 31.45 48.82 -43.05
N SER A 74 32.62 48.71 -42.42
CA SER A 74 32.91 47.69 -41.40
C SER A 74 32.08 47.87 -40.13
N LEU A 75 31.74 49.10 -39.75
CA LEU A 75 30.92 49.35 -38.55
C LEU A 75 29.50 48.75 -38.63
N LEU A 76 28.88 48.72 -39.82
CA LEU A 76 27.57 48.10 -40.00
C LEU A 76 27.64 46.57 -39.89
N GLU A 77 28.64 45.95 -40.53
CA GLU A 77 28.86 44.51 -40.41
C GLU A 77 29.25 44.13 -38.97
N ALA A 78 30.03 44.96 -38.27
CA ALA A 78 30.38 44.76 -36.87
C ALA A 78 29.13 44.69 -35.99
N ASP A 79 28.16 45.60 -36.18
CA ASP A 79 26.89 45.62 -35.44
C ASP A 79 26.08 44.34 -35.69
N TYR A 80 25.96 43.94 -36.96
CA TYR A 80 25.29 42.68 -37.33
C TYR A 80 25.96 41.46 -36.67
N ARG A 81 27.28 41.36 -36.72
CA ARG A 81 28.04 40.26 -36.11
C ARG A 81 27.92 40.25 -34.58
N ALA A 82 27.91 41.41 -33.94
CA ALA A 82 27.66 41.51 -32.50
C ALA A 82 26.25 41.00 -32.14
N ALA A 83 25.24 41.37 -32.92
CA ALA A 83 23.87 40.90 -32.73
C ALA A 83 23.76 39.37 -32.91
N VAL A 84 24.41 38.80 -33.93
CA VAL A 84 24.47 37.34 -34.14
C VAL A 84 25.16 36.65 -32.96
N ALA A 85 26.29 37.20 -32.48
CA ALA A 85 27.01 36.66 -31.33
C ALA A 85 26.13 36.65 -30.06
N ALA A 86 25.45 37.76 -29.76
CA ALA A 86 24.55 37.86 -28.61
C ALA A 86 23.37 36.87 -28.72
N ALA A 87 22.73 36.78 -29.89
CA ALA A 87 21.59 35.90 -30.11
C ALA A 87 21.97 34.41 -29.97
N THR A 88 23.09 34.01 -30.58
CA THR A 88 23.60 32.63 -30.51
C THR A 88 24.07 32.27 -29.10
N ALA A 89 24.71 33.19 -28.37
CA ALA A 89 25.08 33.00 -26.97
C ALA A 89 23.83 32.83 -26.06
N HIS A 90 22.78 33.62 -26.28
CA HIS A 90 21.53 33.49 -25.52
C HIS A 90 20.82 32.15 -25.81
N SER A 91 20.80 31.72 -27.07
CA SER A 91 20.30 30.41 -27.47
C SER A 91 21.09 29.27 -26.81
N ALA A 92 22.43 29.34 -26.85
CA ALA A 92 23.30 28.34 -26.22
C ALA A 92 23.11 28.30 -24.70
N THR A 93 22.94 29.46 -24.05
CA THR A 93 22.61 29.57 -22.62
C THR A 93 21.32 28.83 -22.28
N THR A 94 20.27 29.07 -23.08
CA THR A 94 18.95 28.48 -22.87
C THR A 94 19.01 26.97 -23.05
N THR A 95 19.66 26.50 -24.11
CA THR A 95 19.88 25.07 -24.36
C THR A 95 20.63 24.40 -23.21
N ALA A 96 21.70 25.02 -22.70
CA ALA A 96 22.48 24.46 -21.58
C ALA A 96 21.69 24.38 -20.27
N LYS A 97 20.86 25.40 -19.98
CA LYS A 97 19.96 25.37 -18.81
C LYS A 97 18.89 24.31 -18.97
N LEU A 98 18.24 24.24 -20.13
CA LEU A 98 17.21 23.23 -20.41
C LEU A 98 17.76 21.81 -20.37
N SER A 99 18.96 21.57 -20.91
CA SER A 99 19.57 20.24 -20.85
C SER A 99 19.90 19.83 -19.41
N THR A 100 20.35 20.77 -18.58
CA THR A 100 20.59 20.53 -17.14
C THR A 100 19.30 20.18 -16.41
N GLU A 101 18.22 20.94 -16.64
CA GLU A 101 16.92 20.65 -16.02
C GLU A 101 16.32 19.33 -16.53
N LEU A 102 16.53 19.01 -17.82
CA LEU A 102 16.12 17.72 -18.40
C LEU A 102 16.88 16.56 -17.76
N GLU A 103 18.20 16.66 -17.59
CA GLU A 103 19.02 15.65 -16.90
C GLU A 103 18.51 15.40 -15.47
N LYS A 104 18.23 16.46 -14.70
CA LYS A 104 17.65 16.35 -13.35
C LYS A 104 16.26 15.72 -13.37
N ALA A 105 15.40 16.14 -14.29
CA ALA A 105 14.05 15.60 -14.43
C ALA A 105 14.09 14.10 -14.77
N VAL A 106 14.94 13.69 -15.71
CA VAL A 106 15.14 12.29 -16.06
C VAL A 106 15.67 11.48 -14.87
N ALA A 107 16.66 12.00 -14.13
CA ALA A 107 17.18 11.33 -12.94
C ALA A 107 16.11 11.14 -11.86
N SER A 108 15.29 12.18 -11.62
CA SER A 108 14.18 12.09 -10.64
C SER A 108 13.09 11.11 -11.08
N ALA A 109 12.75 11.09 -12.37
CA ALA A 109 11.76 10.15 -12.92
C ALA A 109 12.26 8.70 -12.83
N GLN A 110 13.55 8.45 -13.07
CA GLN A 110 14.15 7.14 -12.91
C GLN A 110 14.15 6.68 -11.45
N ALA A 111 14.49 7.57 -10.50
CA ALA A 111 14.43 7.26 -9.08
C ALA A 111 13.00 6.94 -8.62
N ALA A 112 12.01 7.73 -9.03
CA ALA A 112 10.60 7.50 -8.73
C ALA A 112 10.10 6.16 -9.32
N LYS A 113 10.54 5.80 -10.53
CA LYS A 113 10.21 4.51 -11.13
C LYS A 113 10.78 3.35 -10.32
N GLN A 114 12.04 3.43 -9.89
CA GLN A 114 12.67 2.40 -9.07
C GLN A 114 11.97 2.24 -7.72
N GLU A 115 11.54 3.34 -7.09
CA GLU A 115 10.78 3.31 -5.85
C GLU A 115 9.39 2.68 -6.03
N ALA A 116 8.70 2.99 -7.14
CA ALA A 116 7.42 2.37 -7.48
C ALA A 116 7.56 0.86 -7.70
N GLU A 117 8.63 0.41 -8.37
CA GLU A 117 8.94 -1.01 -8.55
C GLU A 117 9.21 -1.72 -7.22
N ARG A 118 9.98 -1.10 -6.32
CA ARG A 118 10.22 -1.63 -4.95
C ARG A 118 8.93 -1.73 -4.15
N THR A 119 8.13 -0.68 -4.16
CA THR A 119 6.84 -0.65 -3.46
C THR A 119 5.91 -1.73 -4.00
N ARG A 120 5.86 -1.91 -5.33
CA ARG A 120 5.08 -2.97 -5.96
C ARG A 120 5.54 -4.36 -5.52
N ALA A 121 6.84 -4.61 -5.49
CA ALA A 121 7.39 -5.88 -5.03
C ALA A 121 7.07 -6.14 -3.54
N GLU A 122 7.05 -5.10 -2.70
CA GLU A 122 6.64 -5.21 -1.31
C GLU A 122 5.15 -5.52 -1.17
N VAL A 123 4.29 -4.84 -1.94
CA VAL A 123 2.85 -5.14 -2.00
C VAL A 123 2.61 -6.58 -2.43
N ASP A 124 3.30 -7.07 -3.46
CA ASP A 124 3.17 -8.46 -3.93
C ASP A 124 3.60 -9.46 -2.84
N ARG A 125 4.69 -9.15 -2.11
CA ARG A 125 5.14 -9.97 -0.98
C ARG A 125 4.12 -9.99 0.16
N LEU A 126 3.60 -8.84 0.56
CA LEU A 126 2.59 -8.73 1.61
C LEU A 126 1.29 -9.45 1.21
N HIS A 127 0.92 -9.39 -0.06
CA HIS A 127 -0.25 -10.10 -0.58
C HIS A 127 -0.10 -11.62 -0.47
N VAL A 128 1.10 -12.16 -0.75
CA VAL A 128 1.39 -13.58 -0.53
C VAL A 128 1.34 -13.94 0.96
N GLN A 129 1.93 -13.12 1.83
CA GLN A 129 1.88 -13.35 3.28
C GLN A 129 0.45 -13.33 3.82
N LEU A 130 -0.38 -12.39 3.37
CA LEU A 130 -1.77 -12.30 3.75
C LEU A 130 -2.52 -13.58 3.38
N ARG A 131 -2.33 -14.09 2.16
CA ARG A 131 -2.93 -15.35 1.71
C ARG A 131 -2.54 -16.52 2.60
N THR A 132 -1.26 -16.65 2.96
CA THR A 132 -0.79 -17.69 3.88
C THR A 132 -1.40 -17.56 5.27
N VAL A 133 -1.50 -16.34 5.80
CA VAL A 133 -2.14 -16.08 7.09
C VAL A 133 -3.63 -16.44 7.04
N GLU A 134 -4.34 -16.07 5.98
CA GLU A 134 -5.74 -16.43 5.80
C GLU A 134 -5.95 -17.94 5.72
N GLU A 135 -5.11 -18.66 4.96
CA GLU A 135 -5.16 -20.12 4.86
C GLU A 135 -4.91 -20.81 6.21
N THR A 136 -3.89 -20.35 6.95
CA THR A 136 -3.56 -20.89 8.27
C THR A 136 -4.65 -20.59 9.29
N ALA A 137 -5.26 -19.40 9.26
CA ALA A 137 -6.39 -19.03 10.10
C ALA A 137 -7.62 -19.91 9.80
N ARG A 138 -7.96 -20.12 8.51
CA ARG A 138 -9.03 -21.04 8.10
C ARG A 138 -8.77 -22.47 8.58
N ALA A 139 -7.54 -22.96 8.45
CA ALA A 139 -7.16 -24.29 8.92
C ALA A 139 -7.26 -24.41 10.45
N ALA A 140 -6.86 -23.37 11.19
CA ALA A 140 -6.97 -23.32 12.65
C ALA A 140 -8.44 -23.30 13.10
N GLN A 141 -9.29 -22.51 12.44
CA GLN A 141 -10.73 -22.48 12.70
C GLN A 141 -11.37 -23.84 12.48
N ALA A 142 -11.10 -24.50 11.34
CA ALA A 142 -11.61 -25.84 11.07
C ALA A 142 -11.12 -26.89 12.09
N ARG A 143 -9.92 -26.73 12.65
CA ARG A 143 -9.45 -27.58 13.77
C ARG A 143 -10.25 -27.30 15.04
N GLY A 144 -10.50 -26.03 15.37
CA GLY A 144 -11.33 -25.64 16.51
C GLY A 144 -12.73 -26.24 16.45
N GLU A 145 -13.41 -26.10 15.32
CA GLU A 145 -14.75 -26.66 15.08
C GLU A 145 -14.77 -28.19 15.22
N ARG A 146 -13.73 -28.89 14.71
CA ARG A 146 -13.61 -30.35 14.89
C ARG A 146 -13.46 -30.75 16.36
N VAL A 147 -12.63 -30.03 17.12
CA VAL A 147 -12.45 -30.29 18.55
C VAL A 147 -13.75 -30.04 19.30
N GLU A 148 -14.46 -28.96 19.00
CA GLU A 148 -15.75 -28.66 19.62
C GLU A 148 -16.79 -29.77 19.35
N ASN A 149 -16.89 -30.23 18.09
CA ASN A 149 -17.76 -31.35 17.73
C ASN A 149 -17.36 -32.66 18.45
N GLN A 150 -16.06 -32.95 18.57
CA GLN A 150 -15.59 -34.11 19.33
C GLN A 150 -15.92 -34.01 20.82
N VAL A 151 -15.73 -32.84 21.42
CA VAL A 151 -16.08 -32.58 22.83
C VAL A 151 -17.57 -32.75 23.05
N ALA A 152 -18.42 -32.25 22.14
CA ALA A 152 -19.86 -32.43 22.20
C ALA A 152 -20.27 -33.91 22.13
N GLU A 153 -19.66 -34.68 21.22
CA GLU A 153 -19.93 -36.12 21.09
C GLU A 153 -19.45 -36.91 22.32
N ILE A 154 -18.24 -36.64 22.82
CA ILE A 154 -17.72 -37.26 24.05
C ILE A 154 -18.66 -36.95 25.23
N ARG A 155 -19.11 -35.69 25.36
CA ARG A 155 -20.04 -35.29 26.42
C ARG A 155 -21.35 -36.09 26.34
N LYS A 156 -21.87 -36.31 25.13
CA LYS A 156 -23.07 -37.12 24.90
C LYS A 156 -22.85 -38.59 25.27
N GLN A 157 -21.70 -39.16 24.89
CA GLN A 157 -21.33 -40.54 25.24
C GLN A 157 -21.17 -40.73 26.75
N VAL A 158 -20.52 -39.79 27.43
CA VAL A 158 -20.39 -39.79 28.90
C VAL A 158 -21.77 -39.71 29.57
N ALA A 159 -22.68 -38.86 29.07
CA ALA A 159 -24.04 -38.78 29.59
C ALA A 159 -24.82 -40.10 29.40
N ALA A 160 -24.67 -40.77 28.26
CA ALA A 160 -25.31 -42.06 28.00
C ALA A 160 -24.73 -43.18 28.88
N ALA A 161 -23.41 -43.21 29.08
CA ALA A 161 -22.74 -44.22 29.90
C ALA A 161 -22.99 -44.03 31.41
N SER A 162 -23.26 -42.80 31.86
CA SER A 162 -23.60 -42.47 33.24
C SER A 162 -25.11 -42.51 33.53
N ALA A 163 -25.94 -42.85 32.53
CA ALA A 163 -27.36 -43.04 32.75
C ALA A 163 -27.59 -44.17 33.76
N PRO A 164 -28.42 -43.95 34.80
CA PRO A 164 -28.65 -44.96 35.81
C PRO A 164 -29.23 -46.21 35.16
N ILE A 165 -28.57 -47.36 35.35
CA ILE A 165 -29.12 -48.67 34.99
C ILE A 165 -30.27 -48.92 35.96
N LEU A 166 -31.47 -48.51 35.57
CA LEU A 166 -32.66 -48.78 36.35
C LEU A 166 -32.89 -50.31 36.30
N PRO A 167 -32.91 -51.01 37.45
CA PRO A 167 -33.24 -52.42 37.46
C PRO A 167 -34.64 -52.62 36.86
N THR A 168 -34.71 -53.37 35.76
CA THR A 168 -35.99 -53.77 35.15
C THR A 168 -36.62 -54.84 36.03
N TYR A 169 -37.45 -54.41 36.99
CA TYR A 169 -38.31 -55.31 37.75
C TYR A 169 -39.45 -55.81 36.87
N LEU A 170 -39.67 -57.13 36.84
CA LEU A 170 -40.91 -57.68 36.32
C LEU A 170 -42.03 -57.34 37.32
N ARG A 171 -43.15 -56.79 36.84
CA ARG A 171 -44.28 -56.43 37.71
C ARG A 171 -45.31 -57.55 37.72
N TYR A 172 -45.65 -58.06 38.90
CA TYR A 172 -46.66 -59.10 39.07
C TYR A 172 -47.86 -58.56 39.87
N VAL A 173 -49.07 -58.69 39.32
CA VAL A 173 -50.31 -58.30 40.01
C VAL A 173 -50.84 -59.50 40.81
N VAL A 174 -50.92 -59.36 42.13
CA VAL A 174 -51.43 -60.39 43.05
C VAL A 174 -52.87 -60.74 42.69
N LYS A 175 -53.14 -62.02 42.46
CA LYS A 175 -54.46 -62.57 42.20
C LYS A 175 -55.04 -63.21 43.46
N ARG A 176 -56.36 -63.41 43.47
CA ARG A 176 -57.05 -64.05 44.60
C ARG A 176 -56.47 -65.45 44.86
N GLY A 177 -56.01 -65.68 46.09
CA GLY A 177 -55.43 -66.96 46.52
C GLY A 177 -53.93 -67.14 46.23
N ASP A 178 -53.26 -66.11 45.72
CA ASP A 178 -51.80 -66.12 45.61
C ASP A 178 -51.14 -66.03 46.99
N THR A 179 -50.03 -66.74 47.15
CA THR A 179 -49.10 -66.62 48.27
C THR A 179 -47.71 -66.30 47.73
N LEU A 180 -46.82 -65.75 48.54
CA LEU A 180 -45.45 -65.42 48.13
C LEU A 180 -44.72 -66.62 47.51
N GLN A 181 -44.90 -67.81 48.10
CA GLN A 181 -44.34 -69.08 47.60
C GLN A 181 -44.93 -69.47 46.24
N ARG A 182 -46.25 -69.36 46.07
CA ARG A 182 -46.92 -69.69 44.81
C ARG A 182 -46.55 -68.73 43.69
N ILE A 183 -46.39 -67.44 44.00
CA ILE A 183 -45.94 -66.45 43.03
C ILE A 183 -44.50 -66.75 42.62
N ALA A 184 -43.59 -67.00 43.58
CA ALA A 184 -42.19 -67.35 43.28
C ALA A 184 -42.05 -68.62 42.44
N ALA A 185 -42.88 -69.64 42.71
CA ALA A 185 -42.88 -70.91 41.99
C ALA A 185 -43.32 -70.82 40.51
N ARG A 186 -43.95 -69.71 40.11
CA ARG A 186 -44.41 -69.55 38.72
C ARG A 186 -43.22 -69.56 37.75
N PRO A 187 -43.30 -70.23 36.59
CA PRO A 187 -42.24 -70.24 35.59
C PRO A 187 -41.85 -68.85 35.11
N GLU A 188 -42.80 -67.91 35.11
CA GLU A 188 -42.57 -66.53 34.66
C GLU A 188 -41.89 -65.65 35.72
N ILE A 189 -41.74 -66.14 36.96
CA ILE A 189 -41.21 -65.39 38.11
C ILE A 189 -39.82 -65.93 38.47
N TYR A 190 -39.73 -67.06 39.20
CA TYR A 190 -38.46 -67.70 39.54
C TYR A 190 -38.42 -69.19 39.23
N ARG A 191 -39.56 -69.81 38.94
CA ARG A 191 -39.71 -71.27 38.79
C ARG A 191 -39.26 -72.06 40.04
N ASP A 192 -39.11 -71.38 41.17
CA ASP A 192 -38.65 -71.95 42.44
C ASP A 192 -39.41 -71.29 43.59
N ALA A 193 -40.19 -72.10 44.31
CA ALA A 193 -40.96 -71.64 45.46
C ALA A 193 -40.07 -71.11 46.59
N ASN A 194 -38.84 -71.62 46.72
CA ASN A 194 -37.91 -71.24 47.78
C ASN A 194 -37.34 -69.82 47.60
N GLN A 195 -37.56 -69.21 46.44
CA GLN A 195 -37.17 -67.82 46.14
C GLN A 195 -38.17 -66.78 46.67
N TRP A 196 -39.23 -67.21 47.38
CA TRP A 196 -40.20 -66.30 47.99
C TRP A 196 -39.59 -65.25 48.95
N PRO A 197 -38.49 -65.50 49.71
CA PRO A 197 -37.89 -64.48 50.56
C PRO A 197 -37.33 -63.31 49.74
N ARG A 198 -36.72 -63.60 48.57
CA ARG A 198 -36.21 -62.59 47.63
C ARG A 198 -37.33 -61.69 47.11
N LEU A 199 -38.48 -62.28 46.77
CA LEU A 199 -39.68 -61.55 46.36
C LEU A 199 -40.22 -60.66 47.48
N TYR A 200 -40.23 -61.17 48.72
CA TYR A 200 -40.69 -60.42 49.88
C TYR A 200 -39.75 -59.26 50.23
N GLU A 201 -38.44 -59.49 50.23
CA GLU A 201 -37.44 -58.47 50.56
C GLU A 201 -37.52 -57.27 49.60
N ALA A 202 -37.68 -57.54 48.31
CA ALA A 202 -37.82 -56.50 47.29
C ALA A 202 -39.12 -55.68 47.39
N ASN A 203 -40.12 -56.17 48.12
CA ASN A 203 -41.42 -55.53 48.29
C ASN A 203 -41.76 -55.32 49.77
N ARG A 204 -40.77 -55.40 50.67
CA ARG A 204 -40.98 -55.48 52.12
C ARG A 204 -41.73 -54.25 52.63
N ASP A 205 -41.42 -53.09 52.08
CA ASP A 205 -42.05 -51.81 52.42
C ASP A 205 -43.53 -51.77 52.03
N MET A 206 -43.94 -52.54 51.00
CA MET A 206 -45.34 -52.62 50.55
C MET A 206 -46.13 -53.75 51.22
N ILE A 207 -45.49 -54.89 51.49
CA ILE A 207 -46.16 -56.08 52.04
C ILE A 207 -46.30 -55.97 53.57
N GLY A 208 -45.35 -55.32 54.25
CA GLY A 208 -45.34 -55.24 55.71
C GLY A 208 -44.92 -56.55 56.39
N ARG A 209 -44.71 -56.50 57.72
CA ARG A 209 -44.15 -57.62 58.52
C ARG A 209 -45.12 -58.81 58.66
N ASP A 210 -46.40 -58.58 58.45
CA ASP A 210 -47.47 -59.59 58.50
C ASP A 210 -47.48 -60.50 57.26
N ARG A 211 -46.72 -60.15 56.20
CA ARG A 211 -46.57 -60.92 54.96
C ARG A 211 -47.90 -61.12 54.22
N THR A 212 -48.87 -60.22 54.44
CA THR A 212 -50.20 -60.32 53.86
C THR A 212 -50.23 -59.71 52.46
N LEU A 213 -50.69 -60.48 51.47
CA LEU A 213 -50.86 -60.00 50.10
C LEU A 213 -52.30 -59.54 49.85
N LYS A 214 -52.46 -58.37 49.23
CA LYS A 214 -53.77 -57.85 48.81
C LYS A 214 -53.99 -58.12 47.33
N VAL A 215 -55.18 -58.58 46.95
CA VAL A 215 -55.53 -58.78 45.54
C VAL A 215 -55.47 -57.44 44.80
N GLY A 216 -54.84 -57.43 43.62
CA GLY A 216 -54.58 -56.22 42.84
C GLY A 216 -53.28 -55.49 43.22
N GLN A 217 -52.60 -55.89 44.29
CA GLN A 217 -51.29 -55.34 44.66
C GLN A 217 -50.24 -55.70 43.60
N VAL A 218 -49.42 -54.72 43.20
CA VAL A 218 -48.32 -54.93 42.26
C VAL A 218 -47.04 -55.22 43.04
N LEU A 219 -46.40 -56.35 42.76
CA LEU A 219 -45.10 -56.73 43.29
C LEU A 219 -44.01 -56.52 42.23
N LEU A 220 -42.89 -55.94 42.65
CA LEU A 220 -41.66 -55.85 41.89
C LEU A 220 -40.89 -57.17 42.06
N VAL A 221 -40.65 -57.87 40.97
CA VAL A 221 -39.87 -59.11 40.95
C VAL A 221 -38.45 -58.75 40.51
N PRO A 222 -37.45 -58.76 41.41
CA PRO A 222 -36.05 -58.66 41.03
C PRO A 222 -35.69 -59.82 40.13
N LYS A 223 -35.08 -59.57 38.97
CA LYS A 223 -34.44 -60.65 38.19
C LYS A 223 -33.13 -61.04 38.84
#